data_AF-C2E612-F1
#
_entry.id   AF-C2E612-F1
#
_cell.length_a   1.000
_cell.length_b   1.000
_cell.length_c   1.000
_cell.angle_alpha   90.00
_cell.angle_beta   90.00
_cell.angle_gamma   90.00
#
_symmetry.space_group_name_H-M   'P 1'
#
loop_
_entity.id
_entity.type
_entity.pdbx_description
1 polymer ?
#
loop_
_entity_poly.entity_id
_entity_poly.type
_entity_poly.pdbx_seq_one_letter_code
_entity_poly.pdbx_strand_id
1 'polypeptide(L)' 'MRMSFWMDYASPFCYIAFHKLTEAVKAVGIDQNKLDYNFRAFQIDPTATENPTQTRGEKLMKKRWFNPKATS' A
#
# COMPACT_ATOMS: atom_id res chain seq x y z
N MET A 1 14.12 18.39 4.53
CA MET A 1 13.99 17.13 5.29
C MET A 1 13.67 16.03 4.28
N ARG A 2 14.24 14.82 4.39
CA ARG A 2 13.99 13.74 3.43
C ARG A 2 13.12 12.65 4.06
N MET A 3 12.07 12.24 3.37
CA MET A 3 11.18 11.16 3.78
C MET A 3 11.21 10.06 2.72
N SER A 4 11.52 8.84 3.15
CA SER A 4 11.57 7.67 2.27
C SER A 4 10.31 6.82 2.43
N PHE A 5 9.70 6.49 1.30
CA PHE A 5 8.46 5.74 1.21
C PHE A 5 8.70 4.42 0.50
N TRP A 6 8.35 3.31 1.13
CA TRP A 6 8.24 2.02 0.48
C TRP A 6 6.77 1.75 0.21
N MET A 7 6.39 1.75 -1.05
CA MET A 7 4.99 1.65 -1.45
C MET A 7 4.83 0.63 -2.56
N ASP A 8 3.73 -0.11 -2.46
CA ASP A 8 3.21 -0.92 -3.54
C ASP A 8 1.97 -0.25 -4.11
N TYR A 9 1.90 -0.11 -5.43
CA TYR A 9 0.72 0.38 -6.14
C TYR A 9 -0.52 -0.48 -5.83
N ALA A 10 -0.33 -1.79 -5.69
CA ALA A 10 -1.37 -2.73 -5.34
C ALA A 10 -1.76 -2.66 -3.86
N SER A 11 -1.31 -1.72 -3.04
CA SER A 11 -1.72 -1.63 -1.63
C SER A 11 -2.70 -0.48 -1.38
N PRO A 12 -3.99 -0.76 -1.04
CA PRO A 12 -4.94 0.30 -0.71
C PRO A 12 -4.52 1.08 0.54
N PHE A 13 -3.81 0.45 1.47
CA PHE A 13 -3.32 1.10 2.68
C PHE A 13 -2.21 2.10 2.39
N CYS A 14 -1.34 1.82 1.41
CA CYS A 14 -0.31 2.77 0.99
C CYS A 14 -0.93 4.06 0.46
N TYR A 15 -2.01 3.95 -0.33
CA TYR A 15 -2.77 5.11 -0.80
C TYR A 15 -3.37 5.91 0.36
N ILE A 16 -4.11 5.25 1.26
CA ILE A 16 -4.74 5.92 2.41
C ILE A 16 -3.69 6.58 3.31
N ALA A 17 -2.59 5.89 3.58
CA ALA A 17 -1.51 6.40 4.43
C ALA A 17 -0.85 7.64 3.82
N PHE A 18 -0.57 7.63 2.52
CA PHE A 18 0.04 8.78 1.84
C PHE A 18 -0.87 10.02 1.87
N HIS A 19 -2.17 9.83 1.65
CA HIS A 19 -3.15 10.92 1.77
C HIS A 19 -3.20 11.48 3.19
N LYS A 20 -3.35 10.62 4.21
CA LYS A 20 -3.38 11.07 5.62
C LYS A 20 -2.11 11.79 6.02
N LEU A 21 -0.96 11.31 5.57
CA LEU A 21 0.32 11.95 5.84
C LEU A 21 0.42 13.33 5.20
N THR A 22 -0.01 13.45 3.95
CA THR A 22 -0.01 14.74 3.23
C THR A 22 -0.85 15.78 3.97
N GLU A 23 -2.02 15.37 4.46
CA GLU A 23 -2.90 16.24 5.27
C GLU A 23 -2.27 16.59 6.64
N ALA A 24 -1.62 15.63 7.30
CA ALA A 24 -0.91 15.89 8.56
C ALA A 24 0.27 16.87 8.37
N VAL A 25 1.03 16.73 7.27
CA VAL A 25 2.14 17.64 6.93
C VAL A 25 1.63 19.07 6.76
N LYS A 26 0.49 19.24 6.08
CA LYS A 26 -0.17 20.57 5.96
C LYS A 26 -0.63 21.08 7.32
N ALA A 27 -1.27 20.25 8.13
CA ALA A 27 -1.82 20.63 9.44
C ALA A 27 -0.73 21.08 10.43
N VAL A 28 0.47 20.49 10.35
CA VAL A 28 1.64 20.86 11.17
C VAL A 28 2.38 22.08 10.62
N GLY A 29 1.93 22.64 9.48
CA GLY A 29 2.51 23.84 8.88
C GLY A 29 3.87 23.60 8.21
N ILE A 30 4.17 22.35 7.83
CA ILE A 30 5.40 22.03 7.12
C ILE A 30 5.20 22.35 5.63
N ASP A 31 6.08 23.21 5.11
CA ASP A 31 6.12 23.53 3.68
C ASP A 31 6.48 22.28 2.86
N GLN A 32 5.52 21.82 2.05
CA GLN A 32 5.66 20.62 1.24
C GLN A 32 6.79 20.74 0.20
N ASN A 33 7.16 21.96 -0.20
CA ASN A 33 8.23 22.19 -1.18
C ASN A 33 9.63 21.99 -0.58
N LYS A 34 9.76 21.95 0.75
CA LYS A 34 11.03 21.71 1.46
C LYS A 34 11.23 20.23 1.87
N LEU A 35 10.27 19.39 1.51
CA LEU A 35 10.29 17.96 1.72
C LEU A 35 10.80 17.24 0.47
N ASP A 36 11.87 16.49 0.63
CA ASP A 36 12.37 15.56 -0.39
C ASP A 36 11.63 14.22 -0.22
N TYR A 37 10.69 13.96 -1.14
CA TYR A 37 9.92 12.72 -1.18
C TYR A 37 10.68 11.65 -1.98
N ASN A 38 11.24 10.66 -1.29
CA ASN A 38 11.93 9.54 -1.92
C ASN A 38 11.02 8.31 -2.00
N PHE A 39 10.36 8.12 -3.14
CA PHE A 39 9.54 6.94 -3.40
C PHE A 39 10.38 5.74 -3.83
N ARG A 40 10.12 4.59 -3.21
CA ARG A 40 10.73 3.30 -3.51
C ARG A 40 9.63 2.29 -3.78
N ALA A 41 9.75 1.61 -4.91
CA ALA A 41 8.83 0.55 -5.29
C ALA A 41 9.05 -0.66 -4.37
N PHE A 42 7.95 -1.20 -3.84
CA PHE A 42 7.91 -2.45 -3.12
C PHE A 42 6.84 -3.34 -3.73
N GLN A 43 7.12 -4.63 -3.88
CA GLN A 43 6.16 -5.61 -4.39
C GLN A 43 5.72 -6.51 -3.24
N ILE A 44 4.47 -6.34 -2.80
CA ILE A 44 3.88 -7.07 -1.67
C ILE A 44 3.65 -8.54 -1.99
N ASP A 45 3.46 -8.85 -3.28
CA ASP A 45 3.33 -10.19 -3.80
C ASP A 45 4.27 -10.36 -5.01
N PRO A 46 5.51 -10.82 -4.77
CA PRO A 46 6.48 -11.08 -5.84
C PRO A 46 6.02 -12.14 -6.84
N THR A 47 5.04 -12.97 -6.48
CA THR A 47 4.51 -14.07 -7.31
C THR A 47 3.26 -13.68 -8.09
N ALA A 48 2.87 -12.40 -8.05
CA ALA A 48 1.69 -11.92 -8.76
C ALA A 48 1.87 -12.07 -10.28
N THR A 49 0.85 -12.61 -10.95
CA THR A 49 0.76 -12.64 -12.41
C THR A 49 0.47 -11.24 -12.96
N GLU A 50 1.00 -10.95 -14.16
CA GLU A 50 0.73 -9.70 -14.88
C GLU A 50 -0.75 -9.54 -15.26
N ASN A 51 -1.42 -10.66 -15.55
CA ASN A 51 -2.82 -10.70 -15.96
C ASN A 51 -3.67 -11.44 -14.91
N PRO A 52 -4.12 -10.74 -13.85
CA PRO A 52 -4.94 -11.36 -12.81
C PRO A 52 -6.33 -11.68 -13.34
N THR A 53 -6.73 -12.95 -13.23
CA THR A 53 -8.09 -13.42 -13.56
C THR A 53 -9.07 -13.31 -12.41
N GLN A 54 -8.56 -12.97 -11.21
CA GLN A 54 -9.33 -12.91 -9.98
C GLN A 54 -9.41 -11.48 -9.44
N THR A 55 -10.56 -11.13 -8.88
CA THR A 55 -10.71 -9.91 -8.12
C THR A 55 -9.89 -9.98 -6.81
N ARG A 56 -9.55 -8.81 -6.27
CA ARG A 56 -8.84 -8.71 -4.98
C ARG A 56 -9.61 -9.40 -3.83
N GLY A 57 -10.94 -9.29 -3.83
CA GLY A 57 -11.80 -9.95 -2.85
C GLY A 57 -11.69 -11.47 -2.93
N GLU A 58 -11.79 -12.04 -4.13
CA GLU A 58 -11.63 -13.49 -4.35
C GLU A 58 -10.24 -13.99 -3.93
N LYS A 59 -9.18 -13.23 -4.27
CA LYS A 59 -7.81 -13.55 -3.86
C LYS A 59 -7.65 -13.50 -2.33
N LEU A 60 -8.32 -12.57 -1.65
CA LEU A 60 -8.31 -12.47 -0.20
C LEU A 60 -9.04 -13.64 0.45
N MET A 61 -10.21 -14.01 -0.05
CA MET A 61 -11.00 -15.15 0.46
C MET A 61 -10.28 -16.49 0.27
N LYS A 62 -9.39 -16.62 -0.72
CA LYS A 62 -8.54 -17.81 -0.87
C LYS A 62 -7.44 -17.90 0.19
N LYS A 63 -7.02 -16.80 0.82
CA LYS A 63 -6.01 -16.85 1.87
C LYS A 63 -6.57 -17.54 3.11
N ARG A 64 -5.76 -18.44 3.69
CA ARG A 64 -6.11 -19.32 4.81
C ARG A 64 -6.66 -18.58 6.04
N TRP A 65 -6.26 -17.32 6.23
CA TRP A 65 -6.76 -16.45 7.30
C TRP A 65 -8.24 -16.04 7.14
N PHE A 66 -8.74 -15.97 5.90
CA PHE A 66 -10.09 -15.50 5.58
C PHE A 66 -11.06 -16.63 5.18
N ASN A 67 -10.59 -17.88 5.12
CA ASN A 67 -11.44 -19.05 4.83
C ASN A 67 -11.38 -20.09 5.96
N PRO A 68 -12.39 -20.15 6.84
CA PRO A 68 -12.44 -21.12 7.94
C PRO A 68 -12.58 -22.58 7.48
N LYS A 69 -12.82 -22.86 6.19
CA LYS A 69 -12.83 -24.23 5.63
C LYS A 69 -11.44 -24.70 5.16
N ALA A 70 -10.41 -23.86 5.23
CA ALA A 70 -9.03 -24.21 4.85
C ALA A 70 -8.17 -24.71 6.02
N THR A 71 -8.77 -24.96 7.19
CA THR A 71 -8.12 -25.46 8.42
C THR A 71 -8.45 -26.92 8.73
N SER A 72 -8.82 -27.72 7.72
CA SER A 72 -8.87 -29.19 7.82
C SER A 72 -7.59 -29.80 7.28
#